data_AF-K2CW15-F1
#
_entry.id   AF-K2CW15-F1
#
_cell.length_a   1.000
_cell.length_b   1.000
_cell.length_c   1.000
_cell.angle_alpha   90.00
_cell.angle_beta   90.00
_cell.angle_gamma   90.00
#
_symmetry.space_group_name_H-M   'P 1'
#
loop_
_entity.id
_entity.type
_entity.pdbx_description
1 polymer ?
#
loop_
_entity_poly.entity_id
_entity_poly.type
_entity_poly.pdbx_seq_one_letter_code
_entity_poly.pdbx_strand_id
1 'polypeptide(L)'
;MTGSMKAAIDEVERRRKYQLKYNKKYNIIPRSIEKALRERLIEKVEELEENLGKKDLTVDDIPPKEREKMIKNLEAQMKQAAELWDFEEAAKLRDQIRELQV
;
A
#
# COMPACT_ATOMS: atom_id res chain seq x y z
N MET A 1 22.27 19.96 -13.74
CA MET A 1 21.11 20.33 -12.91
C MET A 1 20.31 21.39 -13.65
N THR A 2 19.01 21.20 -13.88
CA THR A 2 18.19 22.20 -14.61
C THR A 2 17.86 23.40 -13.72
N GLY A 3 17.57 24.56 -14.32
CA GLY A 3 17.18 25.76 -13.57
C GLY A 3 15.95 25.54 -12.68
N SER A 4 14.97 24.77 -13.17
CA SER A 4 13.75 24.42 -12.42
C SER A 4 14.04 23.52 -11.20
N MET A 5 14.96 22.56 -11.34
CA MET A 5 15.38 21.74 -10.19
C MET A 5 16.11 22.57 -9.14
N LYS A 6 16.94 23.53 -9.56
CA LYS A 6 17.64 24.43 -8.62
C LYS A 6 16.65 25.27 -7.81
N ALA A 7 15.68 25.89 -8.47
CA ALA A 7 14.64 26.67 -7.79
C ALA A 7 13.81 25.83 -6.81
N ALA A 8 13.47 24.59 -7.17
CA ALA A 8 12.74 23.67 -6.28
C ALA A 8 13.55 23.31 -5.03
N ILE A 9 14.84 23.02 -5.19
CA ILE A 9 15.75 22.69 -4.08
C ILE A 9 15.91 23.91 -3.15
N ASP A 10 16.14 25.09 -3.71
CA ASP A 10 16.30 26.34 -2.95
C ASP A 10 15.04 26.65 -2.12
N GLU A 11 13.85 26.42 -2.68
CA GLU A 11 12.58 26.62 -1.97
C GLU A 11 12.37 25.59 -0.84
N VAL A 12 12.75 24.33 -1.06
CA VAL A 12 12.72 23.28 -0.02
C VAL A 12 13.65 23.66 1.14
N GLU A 13 14.86 24.12 0.83
CA GLU A 13 15.81 24.58 1.85
C GLU A 13 15.30 25.80 2.61
N ARG A 14 14.72 26.78 1.90
CA ARG A 14 14.12 27.96 2.52
C ARG A 14 13.04 27.56 3.53
N ARG A 15 12.11 26.68 3.14
CA ARG A 15 11.03 26.18 4.03
C ARG A 15 11.58 25.43 5.23
N ARG A 16 12.56 24.54 5.01
CA ARG A 16 13.16 23.74 6.09
C ARG A 16 13.86 24.61 7.13
N LYS A 17 14.54 25.69 6.71
CA LYS A 17 15.17 26.65 7.63
C LYS A 17 14.14 27.33 8.55
N TYR A 18 12.97 27.72 8.02
CA TYR A 18 11.89 28.29 8.84
C TYR A 18 11.31 27.27 9.81
N GLN A 19 11.04 26.05 9.35
CA GLN A 19 10.50 24.96 10.19
C GLN A 19 11.43 24.64 11.36
N LEU A 20 12.74 24.53 11.12
CA LEU A 20 13.73 24.27 12.18
C LEU A 20 13.80 25.41 13.20
N LYS A 21 13.78 26.66 12.75
CA LYS A 21 13.76 27.84 13.64
C LYS A 21 12.50 27.86 14.50
N TYR A 22 11.35 27.57 13.91
CA TYR A 22 10.07 27.49 14.62
C TYR A 22 10.10 26.37 15.66
N ASN A 23 10.50 25.17 15.25
CA ASN A 23 10.58 24.02 16.15
C ASN A 23 11.53 24.26 17.33
N LYS A 24 12.69 24.89 17.08
CA LYS A 24 13.63 25.28 18.13
C LYS A 24 13.05 26.35 19.07
N LYS A 25 12.33 27.34 18.54
CA LYS A 25 11.71 28.41 19.33
C LYS A 25 10.60 27.89 20.26
N TYR A 26 9.87 26.86 19.83
CA TYR A 26 8.72 26.31 20.56
C TYR A 26 8.98 24.92 21.17
N ASN A 27 10.23 24.47 21.19
CA ASN A 27 10.63 23.15 21.69
C ASN A 27 9.83 21.97 21.08
N ILE A 28 9.48 22.07 19.80
CA ILE A 28 8.71 21.03 19.08
C ILE A 28 9.68 19.96 18.57
N ILE A 29 9.44 18.70 18.95
CA ILE A 29 10.14 17.54 18.41
C ILE A 29 9.33 17.00 17.22
N PRO A 30 9.87 17.00 15.99
CA PRO A 30 9.20 16.41 14.84
C PRO A 30 8.91 14.94 15.07
N ARG A 31 7.67 14.51 14.84
CA ARG A 31 7.24 13.11 14.87
C ARG A 31 6.42 12.81 13.61
N SER A 32 6.45 11.55 13.19
CA SER A 32 5.55 11.07 12.14
C SER A 32 4.11 11.14 12.62
N ILE A 33 3.19 11.50 11.72
CA ILE A 33 1.76 11.47 12.03
C ILE A 33 1.28 10.03 11.87
N GLU A 34 0.84 9.42 12.95
CA GLU A 34 0.09 8.15 12.91
C GLU A 34 -1.40 8.49 12.85
N LYS A 35 -2.05 8.13 11.74
CA LYS A 35 -3.50 8.29 11.60
C LYS A 35 -4.14 6.94 11.86
N ALA A 36 -5.09 6.89 12.80
CA ALA A 36 -5.95 5.73 12.96
C ALA A 36 -6.68 5.45 11.64
N LEU A 37 -6.69 4.19 11.21
CA LEU A 37 -7.57 3.74 10.14
C LEU A 37 -9.00 4.07 10.54
N ARG A 38 -9.78 4.66 9.62
CA ARG A 38 -11.20 4.94 9.88
C ARG A 38 -11.91 3.62 10.16
N GLU A 39 -12.69 3.54 11.24
CA GLU A 39 -13.41 2.34 11.70
C GLU A 39 -14.19 1.63 10.58
N ARG A 40 -14.83 2.40 9.69
CA ARG A 40 -15.54 1.88 8.52
C ARG A 40 -14.69 1.05 7.53
N LEU A 41 -13.36 1.26 7.51
CA LEU A 41 -12.44 0.43 6.70
C LEU A 41 -12.08 -0.88 7.42
N ILE A 42 -12.15 -0.91 8.74
CA ILE A 42 -11.85 -2.09 9.57
C ILE A 42 -13.04 -3.04 9.54
N GLU A 43 -14.27 -2.54 9.74
CA GLU A 43 -15.51 -3.34 9.67
C GLU A 43 -15.64 -4.08 8.33
N LYS A 44 -15.30 -3.42 7.21
CA LYS A 44 -15.30 -4.06 5.89
C LYS A 44 -14.27 -5.17 5.73
N VAL A 45 -13.15 -5.11 6.44
CA VAL A 45 -12.13 -6.16 6.40
C VAL A 45 -12.54 -7.34 7.28
N GLU A 46 -13.09 -7.07 8.47
CA GLU A 46 -13.57 -8.10 9.38
C GLU A 46 -14.79 -8.87 8.82
N GLU A 47 -15.74 -8.18 8.17
CA GLU A 47 -16.86 -8.84 7.46
C GLU A 47 -16.39 -9.72 6.31
N LEU A 48 -15.29 -9.35 5.63
CA LEU A 48 -14.72 -10.15 4.55
C LEU A 48 -13.94 -11.36 5.09
N GLU A 49 -13.20 -11.19 6.19
CA GLU A 49 -12.48 -12.27 6.86
C GLU A 49 -13.42 -13.32 7.50
N GLU A 50 -14.59 -12.91 8.01
CA GLU A 50 -15.60 -13.85 8.52
C GLU A 50 -16.34 -14.61 7.40
N ASN A 51 -16.49 -14.01 6.21
CA ASN A 51 -17.16 -14.65 5.06
C ASN A 51 -16.24 -15.57 4.23
N LEU A 52 -14.92 -15.34 4.28
CA LEU A 52 -13.92 -16.22 3.68
C LEU A 52 -13.58 -17.37 4.65
N GLY A 53 -14.55 -18.28 4.81
CA GLY A 53 -14.38 -19.49 5.59
C GLY A 53 -13.05 -20.17 5.28
N LYS A 54 -12.26 -20.42 6.33
CA LYS A 54 -11.03 -21.22 6.31
C LYS A 54 -11.22 -22.42 5.38
N LYS A 55 -10.67 -22.34 4.16
CA LYS A 55 -10.62 -23.45 3.24
C LYS A 55 -9.21 -24.01 3.29
N ASP A 56 -9.12 -25.19 3.89
CA ASP A 56 -7.99 -26.09 3.78
C ASP A 56 -7.74 -26.40 2.29
N LEU A 57 -6.89 -25.60 1.66
CA LEU A 57 -6.23 -25.91 0.39
C LEU A 57 -4.74 -25.74 0.66
N THR A 58 -4.07 -26.85 0.94
CA THR A 58 -2.62 -26.89 1.13
C THR A 58 -1.93 -26.41 -0.14
N VAL A 59 -1.40 -25.19 -0.09
CA VAL A 59 -0.57 -24.55 -1.13
C VAL A 59 0.72 -25.35 -1.41
N ASP A 60 1.00 -26.38 -0.59
CA ASP A 60 2.20 -27.20 -0.59
C ASP A 60 2.39 -28.11 -1.82
N ASP A 61 1.37 -28.33 -2.66
CA ASP A 61 1.47 -29.23 -3.82
C ASP A 61 1.84 -28.52 -5.14
N ILE A 62 1.95 -27.19 -5.16
CA ILE A 62 2.27 -26.43 -6.39
C ILE A 62 3.79 -26.20 -6.48
N PRO A 63 4.47 -26.63 -7.56
CA PRO A 63 5.89 -26.35 -7.76
C PRO A 63 6.18 -24.84 -7.67
N PRO A 64 7.24 -24.40 -6.96
CA PRO A 64 7.51 -22.98 -6.72
C PRO A 64 7.52 -22.12 -8.00
N LYS A 65 7.99 -22.68 -9.12
CA LYS A 65 8.04 -22.01 -10.43
C LYS A 65 6.66 -21.78 -11.05
N GLU A 66 5.72 -22.69 -10.85
CA GLU A 66 4.36 -22.56 -11.39
C GLU A 66 3.55 -21.56 -10.57
N ARG A 67 3.76 -21.56 -9.25
CA ARG A 67 3.20 -20.57 -8.33
C ARG A 67 3.63 -19.15 -8.66
N GLU A 68 4.93 -18.91 -8.88
CA GLU A 68 5.42 -17.60 -9.31
C GLU A 68 4.79 -17.11 -10.63
N LYS A 69 4.60 -18.03 -11.59
CA LYS A 69 3.97 -17.71 -12.87
C LYS A 69 2.49 -17.36 -12.68
N MET A 70 1.80 -18.08 -11.80
CA MET A 70 0.40 -17.83 -11.48
C MET A 70 0.22 -16.50 -10.74
N ILE A 71 1.07 -16.20 -9.76
CA ILE A 71 1.09 -14.90 -9.07
C ILE A 71 1.30 -13.76 -10.06
N LYS A 72 2.28 -13.87 -10.98
CA LYS A 72 2.52 -12.83 -12.00
C LYS A 72 1.31 -12.60 -12.91
N ASN A 73 0.59 -13.65 -13.26
CA ASN A 73 -0.63 -13.53 -14.07
C ASN A 73 -1.76 -12.85 -13.28
N LEU A 74 -1.97 -13.24 -12.01
CA LEU A 74 -2.96 -12.62 -11.14
C LEU A 74 -2.63 -11.14 -10.87
N GLU A 75 -1.35 -10.80 -10.68
CA GLU A 75 -0.92 -9.40 -10.52
C GLU A 75 -1.20 -8.56 -11.77
N ALA A 76 -1.01 -9.14 -12.97
CA ALA A 76 -1.33 -8.47 -14.22
C ALA A 76 -2.84 -8.22 -14.34
N GLN A 77 -3.67 -9.22 -14.01
CA GLN A 77 -5.13 -9.10 -14.01
C GLN A 77 -5.62 -8.09 -12.97
N MET A 78 -5.02 -8.07 -11.78
CA MET A 78 -5.36 -7.11 -10.72
C MET A 78 -5.06 -5.68 -11.16
N LYS A 79 -3.92 -5.45 -11.83
CA LYS A 79 -3.57 -4.14 -12.40
C LYS A 79 -4.54 -3.72 -13.51
N GLN A 80 -4.91 -4.64 -14.40
CA GLN A 80 -5.89 -4.37 -15.44
C GLN A 80 -7.27 -4.02 -14.86
N ALA A 81 -7.74 -4.75 -13.86
CA ALA A 81 -8.99 -4.44 -13.16
C ALA A 81 -8.93 -3.04 -12.51
N ALA A 82 -7.80 -2.69 -11.88
CA ALA A 82 -7.60 -1.36 -11.31
C ALA A 82 -7.56 -0.25 -12.37
N GLU A 83 -6.96 -0.49 -13.54
CA GLU A 83 -6.98 0.44 -14.69
C GLU A 83 -8.39 0.63 -15.27
N LEU A 84 -9.20 -0.43 -15.23
CA LEU A 84 -10.61 -0.42 -15.62
C LEU A 84 -11.57 0.07 -14.53
N TRP A 85 -11.05 0.53 -13.39
CA TRP A 85 -11.81 1.03 -12.24
C TRP A 85 -12.70 -0.03 -11.55
N ASP A 86 -12.44 -1.31 -11.80
CA ASP A 86 -13.10 -2.44 -11.12
C ASP A 86 -12.31 -2.82 -9.85
N PHE A 87 -12.59 -2.10 -8.77
CA PHE A 87 -11.90 -2.29 -7.50
C PHE A 87 -12.37 -3.53 -6.73
N GLU A 88 -13.57 -4.04 -7.01
CA GLU A 88 -14.07 -5.26 -6.37
C GLU A 88 -13.32 -6.48 -6.88
N GLU A 89 -13.14 -6.57 -8.20
CA GLU A 89 -12.38 -7.65 -8.80
C GLU A 89 -10.88 -7.55 -8.47
N ALA A 90 -10.31 -6.35 -8.47
CA ALA A 90 -8.93 -6.14 -8.02
C ALA A 90 -8.71 -6.55 -6.56
N ALA A 91 -9.69 -6.33 -5.68
CA ALA A 91 -9.60 -6.75 -4.28
C ALA A 91 -9.61 -8.28 -4.14
N LYS A 92 -10.49 -8.99 -4.86
CA LYS A 92 -10.49 -10.46 -4.87
C LYS A 92 -9.18 -11.05 -5.37
N LEU A 93 -8.64 -10.51 -6.46
CA LEU A 93 -7.36 -10.95 -7.03
C LEU A 93 -6.19 -10.72 -6.07
N ARG A 94 -6.19 -9.61 -5.33
CA ARG A 94 -5.21 -9.33 -4.27
C ARG A 94 -5.25 -10.39 -3.16
N ASP A 95 -6.45 -10.76 -2.74
CA ASP A 95 -6.63 -11.70 -1.63
C ASP A 95 -6.23 -13.13 -2.05
N GLN A 96 -6.52 -13.52 -3.30
CA GLN A 96 -5.99 -14.75 -3.91
C GLN A 96 -4.45 -14.77 -4.01
N ILE A 97 -3.83 -13.65 -4.36
CA ILE A 97 -2.36 -13.54 -4.38
C ILE A 97 -1.78 -13.74 -2.98
N ARG A 98 -2.43 -13.20 -1.92
CA ARG A 98 -1.99 -13.40 -0.54
C ARG A 98 -2.05 -14.86 -0.12
N GLU A 99 -3.13 -15.57 -0.45
CA GLU A 99 -3.26 -16.99 -0.15
C GLU A 99 -2.13 -17.82 -0.80
N LEU A 100 -1.73 -17.47 -2.02
CA LEU A 100 -0.66 -18.17 -2.75
C LEU A 100 0.76 -17.78 -2.32
N GLN A 101 0.95 -16.70 -1.55
CA GLN A 101 2.27 -16.25 -1.08
C GLN A 101 2.68 -16.83 0.28
N VAL A 102 1.78 -17.53 0.96
CA VAL A 102 2.05 -18.26 2.22
C VAL A 102 2.89 -19.50 1.94
#